data_AF-A0A4Q3YSM1-F1
#
_entry.id   AF-A0A4Q3YSM1-F1
#
_cell.length_a   1.000
_cell.length_b   1.000
_cell.length_c   1.000
_cell.angle_alpha   90.00
_cell.angle_beta   90.00
_cell.angle_gamma   90.00
#
_symmetry.space_group_name_H-M   'P 1'
#
loop_
_entity.id
_entity.type
_entity.pdbx_description
1 polymer ?
#
loop_
_entity_poly.entity_id
_entity_poly.type
_entity_poly.pdbx_seq_one_letter_code
_entity_poly.pdbx_strand_id
1 'polypeptide(L)'
;KGVKRMLDIGILHDRDSRLADGMLEGAASDRRYVVRRNEPYGPADGVTHTLVEHGLANGLMNVMIEIRNDLVNDEAGQEVMAGCLAGLLEGSLTVRA
;
A
#
# COMPACT_ATOMS: atom_id res chain seq x y z
N LYS A 1 22.35 -6.89 -11.79
CA LYS A 1 21.42 -7.67 -12.63
C LYS A 1 20.07 -7.65 -11.94
N GLY A 2 19.06 -7.02 -12.54
CA GLY A 2 17.75 -6.78 -11.92
C GLY A 2 16.87 -8.01 -11.98
N VAL A 3 16.55 -8.59 -10.83
CA VAL A 3 15.45 -9.55 -10.74
C VAL A 3 14.17 -8.75 -10.93
N LYS A 4 13.42 -9.03 -12.00
CA LYS A 4 12.09 -8.44 -12.23
C LYS A 4 11.19 -8.92 -11.11
N ARG A 5 11.05 -8.13 -10.05
CA ARG A 5 10.15 -8.46 -8.94
C ARG A 5 8.73 -8.46 -9.50
N MET A 6 8.01 -9.57 -9.35
CA MET A 6 6.61 -9.72 -9.76
C MET A 6 5.64 -8.95 -8.85
N LEU A 7 6.07 -7.83 -8.27
CA LEU A 7 5.29 -7.01 -7.36
C LEU A 7 4.74 -5.82 -8.14
N ASP A 8 3.44 -5.58 -8.06
CA ASP A 8 2.80 -4.41 -8.67
C ASP A 8 2.60 -3.29 -7.63
N ILE A 9 2.11 -3.65 -6.43
CA ILE A 9 1.80 -2.69 -5.35
C ILE A 9 2.30 -3.23 -4.00
N GLY A 10 3.09 -2.43 -3.29
CA GLY A 10 3.47 -2.68 -1.90
C GLY A 10 2.56 -1.94 -0.93
N ILE A 11 2.00 -2.65 0.04
CA ILE A 11 1.27 -2.07 1.18
C ILE A 11 2.17 -2.14 2.40
N LEU A 12 2.73 -1.00 2.77
CA LEU A 12 3.76 -0.86 3.79
C LEU A 12 3.17 -0.27 5.07
N HIS A 13 3.57 -0.85 6.20
CA HIS A 13 3.16 -0.38 7.52
C HIS A 13 4.24 -0.68 8.56
N ASP A 14 4.28 0.13 9.62
CA ASP A 14 5.10 -0.11 10.81
C ASP A 14 4.31 -0.98 11.83
N ARG A 15 4.36 -0.67 13.13
CA ARG A 15 3.64 -1.47 14.13
C ARG A 15 2.11 -1.44 14.01
N ASP A 16 1.53 -0.36 13.46
CA ASP A 16 0.08 -0.26 13.24
C ASP A 16 -0.26 -0.79 11.84
N SER A 17 -0.93 -1.93 11.80
CA SER A 17 -1.32 -2.59 10.56
C SER A 17 -2.77 -2.38 10.16
N ARG A 18 -3.59 -1.67 10.96
CA ARG A 18 -5.06 -1.65 10.78
C ARG A 18 -5.50 -1.30 9.36
N LEU A 19 -4.94 -0.21 8.81
CA LEU A 19 -5.28 0.22 7.46
C LEU A 19 -4.67 -0.70 6.38
N ALA A 20 -3.45 -1.18 6.61
CA ALA A 20 -2.79 -2.13 5.71
C ALA A 20 -3.54 -3.47 5.62
N ASP A 21 -4.05 -3.96 6.74
CA ASP A 21 -4.82 -5.21 6.83
C ASP A 21 -6.09 -5.11 5.97
N GLY A 22 -6.87 -4.03 6.14
CA GLY A 22 -8.06 -3.79 5.32
C GLY A 22 -7.74 -3.69 3.82
N MET A 23 -6.65 -2.99 3.46
CA MET A 23 -6.28 -2.84 2.05
C MET A 23 -5.85 -4.17 1.43
N LEU A 24 -5.13 -5.00 2.18
CA LEU A 24 -4.70 -6.32 1.73
C LEU A 24 -5.87 -7.30 1.60
N GLU A 25 -6.87 -7.22 2.48
CA GLU A 25 -8.10 -8.00 2.37
C GLU A 25 -8.92 -7.60 1.13
N GLY A 26 -9.08 -6.29 0.88
CA GLY A 26 -9.72 -5.79 -0.33
C GLY A 26 -8.99 -6.24 -1.59
N ALA A 27 -7.66 -6.12 -1.61
CA ALA A 27 -6.83 -6.55 -2.74
C ALA A 27 -6.83 -8.07 -2.96
N ALA A 28 -7.06 -8.88 -1.91
CA ALA A 28 -7.19 -10.33 -2.07
C ALA A 28 -8.45 -10.72 -2.87
N SER A 29 -9.48 -9.87 -2.83
CA SER A 29 -10.76 -10.07 -3.55
C SER A 29 -10.66 -9.69 -5.03
N ASP A 30 -9.81 -8.72 -5.38
CA ASP A 30 -9.52 -8.31 -6.76
C ASP A 30 -8.06 -8.59 -7.13
N ARG A 31 -7.83 -9.74 -7.77
CA ARG A 31 -6.48 -10.25 -8.13
C ARG A 31 -5.89 -9.59 -9.38
N ARG A 32 -6.36 -8.41 -9.77
CA ARG A 32 -5.86 -7.65 -10.94
C ARG A 32 -4.38 -7.28 -10.80
N TYR A 33 -3.92 -7.01 -9.58
CA TYR A 33 -2.53 -6.65 -9.29
C TYR A 33 -1.92 -7.60 -8.26
N VAL A 34 -0.62 -7.85 -8.39
CA VAL A 34 0.15 -8.54 -7.36
C VAL A 34 0.45 -7.56 -6.22
N VAL A 35 -0.37 -7.62 -5.17
CA VAL A 35 -0.21 -6.81 -3.96
C VAL A 35 0.54 -7.59 -2.89
N ARG A 36 1.52 -6.97 -2.22
CA ARG A 36 2.28 -7.60 -1.11
C ARG A 36 2.42 -6.67 0.08
N ARG A 37 2.51 -7.26 1.27
CA ARG A 37 2.78 -6.56 2.53
C ARG A 37 4.27 -6.35 2.69
N ASN A 38 4.70 -5.14 3.02
CA ASN A 38 6.09 -4.84 3.39
C ASN A 38 7.12 -5.40 2.38
N GLU A 39 6.78 -5.32 1.10
CA GLU A 39 7.67 -5.55 -0.02
C GLU A 39 7.50 -4.39 -1.00
N PRO A 40 8.57 -3.92 -1.69
CA PRO A 40 9.93 -4.46 -1.70
C PRO A 40 10.76 -4.10 -0.47
N TYR A 41 10.22 -3.27 0.42
CA TYR A 41 10.80 -2.80 1.67
C TYR A 41 9.81 -2.96 2.82
N GLY A 42 10.31 -3.05 4.05
CA GLY A 42 9.52 -3.03 5.27
C GLY A 42 10.12 -2.12 6.34
N PRO A 43 9.55 -2.13 7.56
CA PRO A 43 10.03 -1.31 8.69
C PRO A 43 11.51 -1.47 9.00
N ALA A 44 12.04 -2.69 8.82
CA ALA A 44 13.45 -3.00 9.05
C ALA A 44 14.40 -2.24 8.10
N ASP A 45 13.90 -1.77 6.95
CA ASP A 45 14.67 -1.00 5.97
C ASP A 45 14.64 0.52 6.27
N GLY A 46 13.96 0.94 7.33
CA GLY A 46 13.88 2.35 7.76
C GLY A 46 12.97 3.24 6.91
N VAL A 47 12.21 2.67 5.97
CA VAL A 47 11.32 3.42 5.05
C VAL A 47 10.05 3.96 5.72
N THR A 48 9.77 3.55 6.97
CA THR A 48 8.55 3.92 7.70
C THR A 48 8.68 5.16 8.58
N HIS A 49 9.79 5.92 8.51
CA HIS A 49 10.04 7.06 9.40
C HIS A 49 8.87 8.07 9.45
N THR A 50 8.33 8.47 8.30
CA THR A 50 7.17 9.37 8.21
C THR A 50 5.91 8.79 8.87
N LEU A 51 5.70 7.48 8.76
CA LEU A 51 4.58 6.79 9.41
C LEU A 51 4.75 6.79 10.93
N VAL A 52 5.97 6.60 11.42
CA VAL A 52 6.28 6.63 12.86
C VAL A 52 6.03 8.02 13.43
N GLU A 53 6.60 9.05 12.82
CA GLU A 53 6.56 10.41 13.34
C GLU A 53 5.15 11.03 13.28
N HIS A 54 4.43 10.81 12.19
CA HIS A 54 3.16 11.50 11.95
C HIS A 54 1.93 10.61 12.12
N GLY A 55 2.05 9.30 11.88
CA GLY A 55 0.96 8.35 12.08
C GLY A 55 0.92 7.81 13.50
N LEU A 56 1.93 7.00 13.85
CA LEU A 56 1.96 6.25 15.11
C LEU A 56 2.00 7.13 16.35
N ALA A 57 2.85 8.16 16.36
CA ALA A 57 2.96 9.07 17.51
C ALA A 57 1.64 9.79 17.83
N ASN A 58 0.73 9.87 16.85
CA ASN A 58 -0.58 10.53 16.96
C ASN A 58 -1.76 9.53 17.00
N GLY A 59 -1.50 8.22 16.99
CA GLY A 59 -2.54 7.17 17.00
C GLY A 59 -3.39 7.11 15.72
N LEU A 60 -2.94 7.73 14.64
CA LEU A 60 -3.67 7.81 13.37
C LEU A 60 -3.51 6.52 12.55
N MET A 61 -4.59 6.09 11.90
CA MET A 61 -4.50 5.07 10.85
C MET A 61 -3.56 5.57 9.75
N ASN A 62 -2.61 4.74 9.36
CA ASN A 62 -1.55 5.11 8.43
C ASN A 62 -1.16 3.91 7.57
N VAL A 63 -0.69 4.20 6.36
CA VAL A 63 -0.18 3.22 5.40
C VAL A 63 0.73 3.95 4.41
N MET A 64 1.78 3.28 3.96
CA MET A 64 2.57 3.70 2.80
C MET A 64 2.23 2.79 1.63
N ILE A 65 2.01 3.38 0.45
CA ILE A 65 1.68 2.65 -0.77
C ILE A 65 2.84 2.81 -1.74
N GLU A 66 3.48 1.70 -2.08
CA GLU A 66 4.53 1.65 -3.10
C GLU A 66 3.92 1.16 -4.41
N ILE A 67 4.11 1.90 -5.51
CA ILE A 67 3.58 1.52 -6.83
C ILE A 67 4.76 1.23 -7.75
N ARG A 68 4.74 0.12 -8.49
CA ARG A 68 5.76 -0.12 -9.51
C ARG A 68 5.64 0.94 -10.62
N ASN A 69 6.71 1.68 -10.86
CA ASN A 69 6.70 2.88 -11.71
C ASN A 69 6.11 2.68 -13.11
N ASP A 70 6.26 1.49 -13.72
CA ASP A 70 5.73 1.19 -15.04
C ASP A 70 4.19 1.26 -15.12
N LEU A 71 3.50 1.09 -13.99
CA LEU A 71 2.05 1.20 -13.88
C LEU A 71 1.54 2.65 -13.89
N VAL A 72 2.44 3.63 -13.72
CA VAL A 72 2.11 5.06 -13.61
C VAL A 72 2.98 5.93 -14.53
N ASN A 73 3.53 5.34 -15.58
CA ASN A 73 4.42 6.02 -16.54
C ASN A 73 3.69 7.04 -17.44
N ASP A 74 2.37 6.94 -17.57
CA ASP A 74 1.52 7.85 -18.33
C ASP A 74 0.23 8.18 -17.58
N GLU A 75 -0.51 9.17 -18.08
CA GLU A 75 -1.75 9.67 -17.46
C GLU A 75 -2.82 8.56 -17.33
N ALA A 76 -2.94 7.70 -18.35
CA ALA A 76 -3.92 6.61 -18.33
C ALA A 76 -3.60 5.59 -17.23
N GLY A 77 -2.33 5.21 -17.05
CA GLY A 77 -1.88 4.34 -15.97
C GLY A 77 -2.11 4.96 -14.60
N GLN A 78 -1.84 6.26 -14.46
CA GLN A 78 -2.09 7.03 -13.23
C GLN A 78 -3.58 7.05 -12.86
N GLU A 79 -4.47 7.30 -13.83
CA GLU A 79 -5.93 7.30 -13.61
C GLU A 79 -6.43 5.92 -13.16
N VAL A 80 -5.99 4.86 -13.83
CA VAL A 80 -6.36 3.48 -13.48
C VAL A 80 -5.86 3.13 -12.08
N MET A 81 -4.63 3.49 -11.74
CA MET A 81 -4.06 3.20 -10.43
C MET A 81 -4.73 4.02 -9.33
N ALA A 82 -5.00 5.31 -9.57
CA ALA A 82 -5.72 6.16 -8.62
C ALA A 82 -7.11 5.61 -8.30
N GLY A 83 -7.88 5.18 -9.32
CA GLY A 83 -9.19 4.57 -9.10
C GLY A 83 -9.11 3.25 -8.32
N CYS A 84 -8.12 2.42 -8.61
CA CYS A 84 -7.88 1.18 -7.87
C CYS A 84 -7.57 1.46 -6.38
N LEU A 85 -6.62 2.36 -6.10
CA LEU A 85 -6.21 2.70 -4.75
C LEU A 85 -7.33 3.40 -3.96
N ALA A 86 -8.11 4.26 -4.61
CA ALA A 86 -9.27 4.90 -3.99
C ALA A 86 -10.27 3.85 -3.51
N GLY A 87 -10.65 2.89 -4.36
CA GLY A 87 -11.56 1.82 -3.98
C GLY A 87 -11.04 0.95 -2.83
N LEU A 88 -9.74 0.62 -2.84
CA LEU A 88 -9.11 -0.13 -1.74
C LEU A 88 -9.13 0.67 -0.43
N LEU A 89 -8.75 1.95 -0.46
CA LEU A 89 -8.73 2.82 0.72
C LEU A 89 -10.13 2.99 1.31
N GLU A 90 -11.13 3.29 0.48
CA GLU A 90 -12.52 3.45 0.92
C GLU A 90 -13.07 2.18 1.58
N GLY A 91 -12.86 1.03 0.94
CA GLY A 91 -13.24 -0.27 1.51
C GLY A 91 -12.57 -0.53 2.86
N SER A 92 -11.29 -0.21 2.98
CA SER A 92 -10.48 -0.45 4.19
C SER A 92 -10.86 0.45 5.35
N LEU A 93 -11.28 1.69 5.08
CA LEU A 93 -11.75 2.63 6.10
C LEU A 93 -13.16 2.30 6.61
N THR A 94 -13.91 1.50 5.85
CA THR A 94 -15.29 1.13 6.17
C THR A 94 -15.38 -0.14 7.03
N VAL A 95 -14.31 -0.94 7.10
CA VAL A 95 -14.21 -2.09 8.01
C VAL A 95 -14.05 -1.55 9.44
N ARG A 96 -15.17 -1.53 10.17
CA ARG A 96 -15.32 -0.86 11.47
C ARG A 96 -14.72 -1.66 12.64
N ALA A 97 -14.17 -0.86 13.57
CA ALA A 97 -14.27 -0.90 15.04
C ALA A 97 -14.32 -2.26 15.76
#